data_AF-A0A3S9HQA3-F1
#
_entry.id   AF-A0A3S9HQA3-F1
#
_cell.length_a   1.000
_cell.length_b   1.000
_cell.length_c   1.000
_cell.angle_alpha   90.00
_cell.angle_beta   90.00
_cell.angle_gamma   90.00
#
_symmetry.space_group_name_H-M   'P 1'
#
loop_
_entity.id
_entity.type
_entity.pdbx_description
1 polymer ?
#
loop_
_entity_poly.entity_id
_entity_poly.type
_entity_poly.pdbx_seq_one_letter_code
_entity_poly.pdbx_strand_id
1 'polypeptide(L)'
;MTNYSLKLLASSLALAILSACGGGSSDAPAVAATGSNATATTPVVPVVTPSTPEGPLSKYVGTWVHKCEYDSNETLVLTATNNGITLSGNDKEEYFDNIGCTGAVIATSTTAAPQPLQYISTETNRSATLIDRNVADNLKLQATFTGNFDIISTVNATPQYTGSGVTTKLVDGKTEVTITRSHGSSTRTIVPTSIERKIAVTIRNGEMLMCTQLPGAVPSFECDWTYHR
;
A
#
# COMPACT_ATOMS: atom_id res chain seq x y z
N MET A 1 2.01 12.29 32.18
CA MET A 1 3.38 12.73 31.86
C MET A 1 4.34 11.83 32.62
N THR A 2 4.95 10.88 31.92
CA THR A 2 5.99 10.04 32.50
C THR A 2 7.01 9.79 31.41
N ASN A 3 8.13 10.49 31.53
CA ASN A 3 9.32 10.32 30.71
C ASN A 3 9.99 8.99 31.08
N TYR A 4 10.49 8.25 30.09
CA TYR A 4 11.63 7.36 30.29
C TYR A 4 12.63 7.53 29.15
N SER A 5 13.82 7.97 29.55
CA SER A 5 14.99 8.24 28.73
C SER A 5 15.79 6.97 28.45
N LEU A 6 16.26 6.86 27.21
CA LEU A 6 17.59 6.40 26.73
C LEU A 6 18.35 5.29 27.50
N LYS A 7 18.65 4.20 26.79
CA LYS A 7 20.01 3.61 26.77
C LYS A 7 20.39 3.16 25.36
N LEU A 8 21.40 3.83 24.79
CA LEU A 8 22.21 3.39 23.67
C LEU A 8 22.84 2.03 23.96
N LEU A 9 22.96 1.18 22.93
CA LEU A 9 24.19 0.43 22.66
C LEU A 9 24.33 0.27 21.15
N ALA A 10 25.37 0.91 20.61
CA ALA A 10 25.82 0.78 19.24
C ALA A 10 26.47 -0.59 19.00
N SER A 11 26.28 -1.17 17.82
CA SER A 11 27.28 -2.04 17.21
C SER A 11 27.12 -2.06 15.69
N SER A 12 28.27 -2.00 15.05
CA SER A 12 28.60 -1.65 13.68
C SER A 12 28.78 -2.88 12.78
N LEU A 13 28.94 -2.62 11.47
CA LEU A 13 29.59 -3.46 10.44
C LEU A 13 28.76 -4.68 9.94
N ALA A 14 28.73 -5.03 8.65
CA ALA A 14 29.64 -4.76 7.54
C ALA A 14 28.93 -4.87 6.16
N LEU A 15 29.49 -4.16 5.18
CA LEU A 15 29.23 -4.29 3.75
C LEU A 15 29.70 -5.66 3.22
N ALA A 16 28.94 -6.25 2.29
CA ALA A 16 29.46 -7.20 1.31
C ALA A 16 28.97 -6.80 -0.09
N ILE A 17 29.94 -6.52 -0.96
CA ILE A 17 29.78 -6.19 -2.37
C ILE A 17 29.98 -7.51 -3.13
N LEU A 18 29.03 -7.94 -3.96
CA LEU A 18 29.28 -8.98 -4.97
C LEU A 18 29.13 -8.38 -6.36
N SER A 19 30.28 -8.24 -7.03
CA SER A 19 30.42 -8.02 -8.46
C SER A 19 30.23 -9.34 -9.22
N ALA A 20 29.32 -9.39 -10.19
CA ALA A 20 29.26 -10.47 -11.18
C ALA A 20 29.60 -9.92 -12.57
N CYS A 21 30.73 -10.39 -13.07
CA CYS A 21 31.22 -10.26 -14.44
C CYS A 21 30.65 -11.43 -15.26
N GLY A 22 30.15 -11.16 -16.47
CA GLY A 22 29.69 -12.19 -17.39
C GLY A 22 29.59 -11.63 -18.81
N GLY A 23 30.64 -11.82 -19.59
CA GLY A 23 30.70 -11.49 -21.02
C GLY A 23 30.25 -12.66 -21.91
N GLY A 24 30.12 -12.38 -23.21
CA GLY A 24 29.95 -13.41 -24.24
C GLY A 24 29.32 -12.91 -25.52
N SER A 25 30.15 -12.39 -26.43
CA SER A 25 29.86 -12.04 -27.82
C SER A 25 29.86 -13.27 -28.73
N SER A 26 29.02 -13.30 -29.77
CA SER A 26 29.22 -14.12 -30.98
C SER A 26 28.39 -13.57 -32.15
N ASP A 27 29.10 -13.17 -33.20
CA ASP A 27 28.59 -12.75 -34.50
C ASP A 27 28.08 -13.92 -35.35
N ALA A 28 27.26 -13.53 -36.33
CA ALA A 28 26.46 -14.33 -37.26
C ALA A 28 27.22 -15.31 -38.18
N PRO A 29 26.47 -16.13 -38.93
CA PRO A 29 26.59 -15.98 -40.38
C PRO A 29 25.23 -15.88 -41.11
N ALA A 30 25.26 -15.14 -42.22
CA ALA A 30 24.18 -14.99 -43.18
C ALA A 30 24.00 -16.27 -44.01
N VAL A 31 22.75 -16.65 -44.27
CA VAL A 31 22.39 -17.57 -45.36
C VAL A 31 21.19 -17.00 -46.10
N ALA A 32 21.35 -16.84 -47.41
CA ALA A 32 20.35 -16.30 -48.31
C ALA A 32 19.52 -17.41 -48.99
N ALA A 33 18.24 -17.08 -49.16
CA ALA A 33 17.36 -17.35 -50.31
C ALA A 33 16.77 -18.77 -50.53
N THR A 34 15.44 -18.83 -50.44
CA THR A 34 14.47 -18.97 -51.57
C THR A 34 13.36 -19.97 -51.24
N GLY A 35 12.11 -19.54 -51.31
CA GLY A 35 10.96 -20.44 -51.24
C GLY A 35 9.64 -19.70 -51.03
N SER A 36 9.05 -19.20 -52.13
CA SER A 36 7.67 -18.73 -52.20
C SER A 36 6.69 -19.83 -51.76
N ASN A 37 5.71 -19.48 -50.92
CA ASN A 37 4.39 -20.13 -51.00
C ASN A 37 3.28 -19.27 -50.36
N ALA A 38 2.28 -19.00 -51.21
CA ALA A 38 0.88 -18.69 -50.96
C ALA A 38 0.50 -17.91 -49.69
N THR A 39 0.17 -16.64 -49.91
CA THR A 39 -0.56 -15.74 -49.00
C THR A 39 -1.95 -16.30 -48.69
N ALA A 40 -2.08 -17.04 -47.58
CA ALA A 40 -3.36 -17.23 -46.92
C ALA A 40 -3.56 -16.05 -45.95
N THR A 41 -4.39 -15.08 -46.33
CA THR A 41 -4.83 -14.00 -45.45
C THR A 41 -5.72 -14.59 -44.37
N THR A 42 -5.12 -15.03 -43.26
CA THR A 42 -5.85 -15.23 -42.01
C THR A 42 -6.50 -13.90 -41.61
N PRO A 43 -7.80 -13.87 -41.29
CA PRO A 43 -8.43 -12.68 -40.78
C PRO A 43 -7.69 -12.26 -39.50
N VAL A 44 -7.09 -11.07 -39.53
CA VAL A 44 -6.52 -10.44 -38.34
C VAL A 44 -7.69 -10.20 -37.39
N VAL A 45 -7.85 -11.08 -36.41
CA VAL A 45 -8.72 -10.81 -35.26
C VAL A 45 -8.15 -9.53 -34.62
N PRO A 46 -8.93 -8.45 -34.51
CA PRO A 46 -8.45 -7.25 -33.84
C PRO A 46 -8.00 -7.67 -32.45
N VAL A 47 -6.72 -7.47 -32.16
CA VAL A 47 -6.20 -7.58 -30.80
C VAL A 47 -6.93 -6.53 -30.00
N VAL A 48 -7.94 -6.95 -29.25
CA VAL A 48 -8.65 -6.10 -28.30
C VAL A 48 -7.65 -5.86 -27.18
N THR A 49 -6.88 -4.76 -27.28
CA THR A 49 -6.08 -4.29 -26.16
C THR A 49 -7.04 -4.12 -24.99
N PRO A 50 -6.84 -4.78 -23.84
CA PRO A 50 -7.73 -4.62 -22.71
C PRO A 50 -7.80 -3.12 -22.40
N SER A 51 -8.98 -2.53 -22.59
CA SER A 51 -9.21 -1.11 -22.31
C SER A 51 -8.95 -0.93 -20.83
N THR A 52 -7.82 -0.29 -20.50
CA THR A 52 -7.58 0.15 -19.14
C THR A 52 -8.75 1.08 -18.79
N PRO A 53 -9.44 0.88 -17.66
CA PRO A 53 -10.55 1.75 -17.28
C PRO A 53 -10.10 3.21 -17.38
N GLU A 54 -10.85 4.05 -18.10
CA GLU A 54 -10.54 5.47 -18.26
C GLU A 54 -11.32 6.26 -17.22
N GLY A 55 -10.62 6.79 -16.21
CA GLY A 55 -11.20 7.57 -15.13
C GLY A 55 -10.16 8.11 -14.16
N PRO A 56 -10.52 9.09 -13.31
CA PRO A 56 -9.57 9.84 -12.47
C PRO A 56 -8.77 8.94 -11.52
N LEU A 57 -9.33 7.82 -11.08
CA LEU A 57 -8.68 6.90 -10.14
C LEU A 57 -7.89 5.77 -10.80
N SER A 58 -7.91 5.67 -12.13
CA SER A 58 -7.36 4.50 -12.83
C SER A 58 -5.85 4.34 -12.64
N LYS A 59 -5.14 5.44 -12.40
CA LYS A 59 -3.69 5.43 -12.07
C LYS A 59 -3.35 4.70 -10.77
N TYR A 60 -4.31 4.56 -9.85
CA TYR A 60 -4.12 3.86 -8.57
C TYR A 60 -4.41 2.36 -8.66
N VAL A 61 -4.88 1.83 -9.79
CA VAL A 61 -5.11 0.39 -9.94
C VAL A 61 -3.79 -0.38 -9.79
N GLY A 62 -3.81 -1.41 -8.96
CA GLY A 62 -2.62 -2.23 -8.67
C GLY A 62 -2.65 -2.86 -7.29
N THR A 63 -1.55 -3.55 -6.97
CA THR A 63 -1.24 -3.98 -5.62
C THR A 63 -0.24 -2.99 -5.04
N TRP A 64 -0.48 -2.56 -3.82
CA TRP A 64 0.28 -1.55 -3.11
C TRP A 64 0.69 -2.13 -1.76
N VAL A 65 1.97 -2.09 -1.44
CA VAL A 65 2.51 -2.65 -0.20
C VAL A 65 3.07 -1.50 0.63
N HIS A 66 2.58 -1.37 1.86
CA HIS A 66 3.17 -0.45 2.82
C HIS A 66 4.52 -1.04 3.28
N LYS A 67 5.47 -0.17 3.64
CA LYS A 67 6.69 -0.67 4.28
C LYS A 67 6.31 -1.38 5.59
N CYS A 68 7.16 -2.30 6.04
CA CYS A 68 6.98 -2.87 7.37
C CYS A 68 6.95 -1.77 8.43
N GLU A 69 5.85 -1.65 9.15
CA GLU A 69 5.71 -0.78 10.30
C GLU A 69 5.70 -1.64 11.56
N TYR A 70 6.80 -1.56 12.32
CA TYR A 70 7.01 -2.35 13.53
C TYR A 70 6.97 -3.86 13.27
N ASP A 71 5.82 -4.52 13.39
CA ASP A 71 5.64 -5.96 13.19
C ASP A 71 4.55 -6.30 12.16
N SER A 72 4.02 -5.30 11.46
CA SER A 72 2.98 -5.50 10.46
C SER A 72 3.34 -4.95 9.09
N ASN A 73 2.79 -5.61 8.07
CA ASN A 73 2.87 -5.19 6.69
C ASN A 73 1.45 -5.14 6.11
N GLU A 74 1.10 -4.02 5.49
CA GLU A 74 -0.19 -3.79 4.86
C GLU A 74 -0.09 -3.94 3.34
N THR A 75 -1.03 -4.66 2.75
CA THR A 75 -1.20 -4.81 1.31
C THR A 75 -2.57 -4.35 0.90
N LEU A 76 -2.61 -3.33 0.06
CA LEU A 76 -3.82 -2.76 -0.51
C LEU A 76 -3.93 -3.11 -2.00
N VAL A 77 -4.97 -3.84 -2.38
CA VAL A 77 -5.26 -4.17 -3.78
C VAL A 77 -6.41 -3.30 -4.27
N LEU A 78 -6.14 -2.48 -5.28
CA LEU A 78 -7.09 -1.55 -5.87
C LEU A 78 -7.46 -1.99 -7.29
N THR A 79 -8.77 -2.13 -7.52
CA THR A 79 -9.32 -2.43 -8.85
C THR A 79 -10.28 -1.33 -9.26
N ALA A 80 -10.20 -0.85 -10.50
CA ALA A 80 -11.12 0.17 -10.98
C ALA A 80 -12.48 -0.46 -11.33
N THR A 81 -13.53 0.27 -10.97
CA THR A 81 -14.92 -0.02 -11.30
C THR A 81 -15.56 1.29 -11.81
N ASN A 82 -16.75 1.18 -12.41
CA ASN A 82 -17.50 2.36 -12.89
C ASN A 82 -16.63 3.31 -13.74
N ASN A 83 -15.92 2.76 -14.74
CA ASN A 83 -14.99 3.50 -15.61
C ASN A 83 -13.99 4.35 -14.81
N GLY A 84 -13.36 3.79 -13.78
CA GLY A 84 -12.28 4.47 -13.05
C GLY A 84 -12.71 5.66 -12.18
N ILE A 85 -14.01 5.88 -11.97
CA ILE A 85 -14.56 6.84 -11.00
C ILE A 85 -14.59 6.23 -9.59
N THR A 86 -14.65 4.91 -9.50
CA THR A 86 -14.64 4.18 -8.24
C THR A 86 -13.51 3.16 -8.23
N LEU A 87 -12.82 2.99 -7.11
CA LEU A 87 -11.98 1.82 -6.86
C LEU A 87 -12.69 0.87 -5.90
N SER A 88 -12.48 -0.42 -6.11
CA SER A 88 -12.80 -1.47 -5.17
C SER A 88 -11.48 -1.88 -4.51
N GLY A 89 -11.36 -1.58 -3.21
CA GLY A 89 -10.14 -1.78 -2.43
C GLY A 89 -10.25 -2.97 -1.47
N ASN A 90 -9.26 -3.86 -1.50
CA ASN A 90 -9.10 -4.92 -0.51
C ASN A 90 -7.83 -4.67 0.28
N ASP A 91 -7.98 -4.54 1.59
CA ASP A 91 -6.87 -4.35 2.51
C ASP A 91 -6.59 -5.66 3.26
N LYS A 92 -5.32 -6.01 3.35
CA LYS A 92 -4.79 -7.14 4.09
C LYS A 92 -3.59 -6.66 4.90
N GLU A 93 -3.67 -6.80 6.21
CA GLU A 93 -2.54 -6.55 7.11
C GLU A 93 -2.03 -7.89 7.70
N GLU A 94 -0.75 -8.17 7.53
CA GLU A 94 -0.09 -9.35 8.12
C GLU A 94 0.74 -8.93 9.32
N TYR A 95 0.54 -9.61 10.45
CA TYR A 95 1.28 -9.40 11.68
C TYR A 95 2.25 -10.55 11.89
N PHE A 96 3.52 -10.21 12.08
CA PHE A 96 4.62 -11.13 12.24
C PHE A 96 4.96 -11.30 13.72
N ASP A 97 5.53 -12.46 14.06
CA ASP A 97 5.90 -12.76 15.44
C ASP A 97 6.97 -11.79 15.98
N ASN A 98 7.88 -11.32 15.11
CA ASN A 98 8.97 -10.44 15.48
C ASN A 98 8.90 -9.08 14.77
N ILE A 99 9.51 -8.08 15.42
CA ILE A 99 9.72 -6.74 14.88
C ILE A 99 10.53 -6.84 13.56
N GLY A 100 10.27 -5.89 12.66
CA GLY A 100 10.83 -5.85 11.31
C GLY A 100 10.12 -6.78 10.34
N CYS A 101 8.90 -7.22 10.66
CA CYS A 101 8.11 -8.14 9.84
C CYS A 101 8.86 -9.44 9.53
N THR A 102 9.47 -10.03 10.57
CA THR A 102 10.27 -11.26 10.45
C THR A 102 9.64 -12.40 11.26
N GLY A 103 9.98 -13.64 10.90
CA GLY A 103 9.38 -14.83 11.51
C GLY A 103 8.06 -15.22 10.87
N ALA A 104 7.24 -15.98 11.59
CA ALA A 104 5.96 -16.46 11.10
C ALA A 104 4.89 -15.35 11.14
N VAL A 105 3.96 -15.37 10.17
CA VAL A 105 2.71 -14.60 10.27
C VAL A 105 1.83 -15.26 11.31
N ILE A 106 1.55 -14.53 12.39
CA ILE A 106 0.77 -15.02 13.55
C ILE A 106 -0.65 -14.48 13.54
N ALA A 107 -0.91 -13.37 12.84
CA ALA A 107 -2.24 -12.86 12.60
C ALA A 107 -2.33 -12.23 11.22
N THR A 108 -3.52 -12.30 10.63
CA THR A 108 -3.88 -11.60 9.40
C THR A 108 -5.18 -10.86 9.64
N SER A 109 -5.19 -9.57 9.34
CA SER A 109 -6.40 -8.77 9.24
C SER A 109 -6.83 -8.63 7.78
N THR A 110 -8.10 -8.83 7.49
CA THR A 110 -8.68 -8.61 6.17
C THR A 110 -10.01 -7.90 6.29
N THR A 111 -10.38 -7.12 5.27
CA THR A 111 -11.76 -6.65 5.15
C THR A 111 -12.66 -7.77 4.60
N ALA A 112 -13.85 -7.94 5.18
CA ALA A 112 -14.77 -9.02 4.77
C ALA A 112 -15.30 -8.86 3.33
N ALA A 113 -15.29 -7.62 2.83
CA ALA A 113 -15.67 -7.27 1.47
C ALA A 113 -14.82 -6.10 0.96
N PRO A 114 -14.58 -6.03 -0.36
CA PRO A 114 -13.92 -4.88 -0.96
C PRO A 114 -14.66 -3.57 -0.63
N GLN A 115 -13.91 -2.54 -0.27
CA GLN A 115 -14.47 -1.23 0.05
C GLN A 115 -14.56 -0.35 -1.20
N PRO A 116 -15.69 0.34 -1.42
CA PRO A 116 -15.77 1.35 -2.46
C PRO A 116 -14.96 2.59 -2.04
N LEU A 117 -14.08 3.03 -2.93
CA LEU A 117 -13.39 4.32 -2.89
C LEU A 117 -13.94 5.18 -4.01
N GLN A 118 -14.80 6.13 -3.69
CA GLN A 118 -15.50 6.94 -4.68
C GLN A 118 -14.78 8.27 -4.90
N TYR A 119 -14.46 8.59 -6.15
CA TYR A 119 -13.93 9.90 -6.51
C TYR A 119 -14.91 11.02 -6.19
N ILE A 120 -14.43 12.07 -5.52
CA ILE A 120 -15.17 13.30 -5.24
C ILE A 120 -14.68 14.42 -6.16
N SER A 121 -13.38 14.71 -6.12
CA SER A 121 -12.77 15.83 -6.85
C SER A 121 -11.25 15.68 -6.91
N THR A 122 -10.60 16.46 -7.77
CA THR A 122 -9.15 16.66 -7.74
C THR A 122 -8.87 18.05 -7.19
N GLU A 123 -8.05 18.14 -6.14
CA GLU A 123 -7.50 19.39 -5.68
C GLU A 123 -6.11 19.60 -6.28
N THR A 124 -5.94 20.69 -7.02
CA THR A 124 -4.70 20.97 -7.74
C THR A 124 -3.80 21.93 -6.97
N ASN A 125 -2.48 21.79 -7.16
CA ASN A 125 -1.45 22.66 -6.58
C ASN A 125 -1.59 22.83 -5.05
N ARG A 126 -1.85 21.73 -4.35
CA ARG A 126 -1.96 21.72 -2.88
C ARG A 126 -0.66 21.36 -2.22
N SER A 127 -0.41 21.93 -1.04
CA SER A 127 0.74 21.57 -0.22
C SER A 127 0.42 20.31 0.58
N ALA A 128 1.39 19.43 0.72
CA ALA A 128 1.31 18.30 1.60
C ALA A 128 2.61 18.10 2.35
N THR A 129 2.47 17.60 3.57
CA THR A 129 3.56 17.23 4.46
C THR A 129 3.68 15.72 4.47
N LEU A 130 4.86 15.19 4.13
CA LEU A 130 5.16 13.78 4.30
C LEU A 130 5.69 13.54 5.72
N ILE A 131 5.05 12.63 6.44
CA ILE A 131 5.46 12.20 7.78
C ILE A 131 6.01 10.79 7.69
N ASP A 132 7.19 10.59 8.28
CA ASP A 132 7.74 9.27 8.51
C ASP A 132 7.57 8.88 9.97
N ARG A 133 6.71 7.88 10.19
CA ARG A 133 6.64 7.14 11.46
C ARG A 133 7.77 6.12 11.45
N ASN A 134 8.89 6.46 12.06
CA ASN A 134 9.88 5.47 12.45
C ASN A 134 9.80 5.29 13.96
N VAL A 135 9.57 4.06 14.42
CA VAL A 135 9.27 3.75 15.84
C VAL A 135 10.42 4.11 16.78
N ALA A 136 11.65 4.25 16.25
CA ALA A 136 12.83 4.61 17.02
C ALA A 136 13.00 6.12 17.27
N ASP A 137 12.39 6.98 16.47
CA ASP A 137 12.59 8.43 16.54
C ASP A 137 11.23 9.14 16.38
N ASN A 138 10.88 10.03 17.32
CA ASN A 138 9.72 10.92 17.24
C ASN A 138 9.36 11.33 15.80
N LEU A 139 8.06 11.32 15.44
CA LEU A 139 7.52 11.69 14.12
C LEU A 139 8.45 12.65 13.37
N LYS A 140 9.17 12.14 12.36
CA LYS A 140 10.07 12.98 11.58
C LYS A 140 9.29 13.56 10.42
N LEU A 141 9.11 14.88 10.47
CA LEU A 141 8.73 15.66 9.30
C LEU A 141 9.79 15.45 8.22
N GLN A 142 9.46 14.74 7.14
CA GLN A 142 10.46 14.46 6.11
C GLN A 142 10.56 15.60 5.10
N ALA A 143 9.42 16.06 4.57
CA ALA A 143 9.41 17.08 3.53
C ALA A 143 8.01 17.65 3.33
N THR A 144 7.94 18.89 2.85
CA THR A 144 6.75 19.44 2.21
C THR A 144 6.87 19.34 0.70
N PHE A 145 5.75 19.14 0.01
CA PHE A 145 5.71 19.14 -1.45
C PHE A 145 4.38 19.71 -1.95
N THR A 146 4.35 20.11 -3.22
CA THR A 146 3.13 20.55 -3.89
C THR A 146 2.72 19.53 -4.95
N GLY A 147 1.43 19.24 -5.04
CA GLY A 147 0.92 18.25 -6.00
C GLY A 147 -0.58 18.35 -6.25
N ASN A 148 -1.07 17.45 -7.09
CA ASN A 148 -2.49 17.24 -7.31
C ASN A 148 -2.93 16.04 -6.47
N PHE A 149 -4.07 16.17 -5.80
CA PHE A 149 -4.62 15.18 -4.88
C PHE A 149 -6.03 14.83 -5.31
N ASP A 150 -6.30 13.55 -5.51
CA ASP A 150 -7.65 13.08 -5.73
C ASP A 150 -8.30 12.83 -4.38
N ILE A 151 -9.41 13.52 -4.13
CA ILE A 151 -10.21 13.37 -2.93
C ILE A 151 -11.17 12.22 -3.18
N ILE A 152 -11.09 11.20 -2.33
CA ILE A 152 -11.96 10.04 -2.39
C ILE A 152 -12.76 9.91 -1.09
N SER A 153 -13.98 9.43 -1.22
CA SER A 153 -14.84 9.01 -0.11
C SER A 153 -14.74 7.51 0.07
N THR A 154 -14.73 7.06 1.31
CA THR A 154 -14.79 5.65 1.66
C THR A 154 -15.59 5.44 2.94
N VAL A 155 -16.09 4.23 3.14
CA VAL A 155 -16.67 3.78 4.40
C VAL A 155 -15.70 2.82 5.07
N ASN A 156 -15.56 2.92 6.38
CA ASN A 156 -14.70 2.02 7.11
C ASN A 156 -15.23 0.58 7.01
N ALA A 157 -14.39 -0.34 6.54
CA ALA A 157 -14.66 -1.76 6.66
C ALA A 157 -14.60 -2.21 8.11
N THR A 158 -15.34 -3.26 8.45
CA THR A 158 -15.07 -4.02 9.67
C THR A 158 -13.98 -5.05 9.37
N PRO A 159 -12.79 -4.95 9.99
CA PRO A 159 -11.73 -5.94 9.80
C PRO A 159 -12.09 -7.27 10.48
N GLN A 160 -11.64 -8.37 9.87
CA GLN A 160 -11.66 -9.72 10.42
C GLN A 160 -10.23 -10.17 10.69
N TYR A 161 -10.01 -10.79 11.84
CA TYR A 161 -8.68 -11.26 12.25
C TYR A 161 -8.66 -12.77 12.36
N THR A 162 -7.61 -13.38 11.82
CA THR A 162 -7.38 -14.84 11.88
C THR A 162 -5.90 -15.13 12.13
N GLY A 163 -5.57 -16.32 12.64
CA GLY A 163 -4.18 -16.74 12.86
C GLY A 163 -3.93 -17.31 14.26
N SER A 164 -2.75 -17.91 14.46
CA SER A 164 -2.38 -18.59 15.70
C SER A 164 -2.17 -17.64 16.90
N GLY A 165 -1.83 -16.38 16.64
CA GLY A 165 -1.67 -15.34 17.65
C GLY A 165 -2.96 -14.58 17.97
N VAL A 166 -4.08 -14.91 17.31
CA VAL A 166 -5.35 -14.20 17.48
C VAL A 166 -6.21 -14.85 18.55
N THR A 167 -6.67 -14.05 19.50
CA THR A 167 -7.75 -14.41 20.42
C THR A 167 -8.85 -13.37 20.38
N THR A 168 -10.11 -13.80 20.45
CA THR A 168 -11.28 -12.92 20.40
C THR A 168 -12.14 -13.11 21.63
N LYS A 169 -12.61 -12.02 22.23
CA LYS A 169 -13.57 -12.04 23.33
C LYS A 169 -14.63 -10.97 23.13
N LEU A 170 -15.82 -11.19 23.69
CA LEU A 170 -16.87 -10.19 23.75
C LEU A 170 -16.80 -9.46 25.09
N VAL A 171 -16.62 -8.14 25.07
CA VAL A 171 -16.58 -7.28 26.26
C VAL A 171 -17.58 -6.15 26.06
N ASP A 172 -18.56 -6.04 26.95
CA ASP A 172 -19.64 -5.04 26.88
C ASP A 172 -20.33 -4.98 25.50
N GLY A 173 -20.56 -6.15 24.89
CA GLY A 173 -21.19 -6.27 23.57
C GLY A 173 -20.30 -5.88 22.39
N LYS A 174 -19.01 -5.58 22.62
CA LYS A 174 -18.02 -5.27 21.58
C LYS A 174 -17.04 -6.43 21.43
N THR A 175 -16.63 -6.69 20.20
CA THR A 175 -15.60 -7.71 19.93
C THR A 175 -14.23 -7.09 20.21
N GLU A 176 -13.48 -7.65 21.16
CA GLU A 176 -12.07 -7.35 21.36
C GLU A 176 -11.22 -8.45 20.74
N VAL A 177 -10.26 -8.04 19.93
CA VAL A 177 -9.25 -8.91 19.31
C VAL A 177 -7.93 -8.64 20.00
N THR A 178 -7.30 -9.68 20.53
CA THR A 178 -5.93 -9.62 21.04
C THR A 178 -5.01 -10.38 20.10
N ILE A 179 -3.95 -9.72 19.67
CA ILE A 179 -2.86 -10.30 18.88
C ILE A 179 -1.67 -10.48 19.82
N THR A 180 -1.26 -11.71 20.04
CA THR A 180 -0.12 -12.08 20.89
C THR A 180 1.07 -12.46 20.04
N ARG A 181 2.22 -11.87 20.35
CA ARG A 181 3.50 -11.98 19.64
C ARG A 181 4.61 -12.34 20.62
N SER A 182 5.76 -12.76 20.11
CA SER A 182 6.94 -13.11 20.92
C SER A 182 7.39 -11.98 21.86
N HIS A 183 7.14 -10.73 21.48
CA HIS A 183 7.61 -9.54 22.16
C HIS A 183 6.49 -8.73 22.85
N GLY A 184 5.26 -9.27 22.90
CA GLY A 184 4.14 -8.65 23.61
C GLY A 184 2.78 -8.91 22.97
N SER A 185 1.74 -8.27 23.50
CA SER A 185 0.37 -8.38 22.98
C SER A 185 -0.27 -7.02 22.79
N SER A 186 -1.12 -6.90 21.78
CA SER A 186 -1.95 -5.71 21.56
C SER A 186 -3.42 -6.10 21.49
N THR A 187 -4.29 -5.40 22.23
CA THR A 187 -5.73 -5.58 22.18
C THR A 187 -6.38 -4.42 21.42
N ARG A 188 -7.30 -4.74 20.50
CA ARG A 188 -8.07 -3.77 19.72
C ARG A 188 -9.56 -4.08 19.87
N THR A 189 -10.37 -3.06 20.08
CA THR A 189 -11.83 -3.18 20.05
C THR A 189 -12.32 -2.95 18.63
N ILE A 190 -13.04 -3.92 18.07
CA ILE A 190 -13.66 -3.81 16.75
C ILE A 190 -14.98 -3.06 16.91
N VAL A 191 -15.03 -1.85 16.37
CA VAL A 191 -16.25 -1.05 16.31
C VAL A 191 -16.70 -1.02 14.85
N PRO A 192 -17.86 -1.61 14.52
CA PRO A 192 -18.45 -1.42 13.21
C PRO A 192 -18.76 0.06 13.04
N THR A 193 -18.08 0.72 12.12
CA THR A 193 -18.36 2.13 11.80
C THR A 193 -18.71 2.24 10.34
N SER A 194 -19.92 2.69 10.03
CA SER A 194 -20.33 3.13 8.69
C SER A 194 -20.00 4.61 8.46
N ILE A 195 -18.95 5.11 9.10
CA ILE A 195 -18.59 6.53 9.03
C ILE A 195 -17.91 6.76 7.69
N GLU A 196 -18.50 7.65 6.90
CA GLU A 196 -17.90 8.15 5.68
C GLU A 196 -16.64 8.97 6.02
N ARG A 197 -15.53 8.66 5.36
CA ARG A 197 -14.27 9.37 5.47
C ARG A 197 -13.86 9.93 4.12
N LYS A 198 -13.32 11.14 4.14
CA LYS A 198 -12.66 11.74 2.98
C LYS A 198 -11.16 11.63 3.19
N ILE A 199 -10.47 11.10 2.20
CA ILE A 199 -9.02 11.00 2.17
C ILE A 199 -8.52 11.59 0.84
N ALA A 200 -7.33 12.16 0.88
CA ALA A 200 -6.63 12.63 -0.30
C ALA A 200 -5.61 11.58 -0.73
N VAL A 201 -5.58 11.24 -2.01
CA VAL A 201 -4.58 10.32 -2.57
C VAL A 201 -3.81 10.97 -3.69
N THR A 202 -2.53 10.61 -3.81
CA THR A 202 -1.68 11.07 -4.91
C THR A 202 -0.60 10.03 -5.22
N ILE A 203 -0.01 10.09 -6.42
CA ILE A 203 1.17 9.30 -6.78
C ILE A 203 2.36 10.25 -6.90
N ARG A 204 3.43 9.94 -6.18
CA ARG A 204 4.69 10.69 -6.22
C ARG A 204 5.84 9.70 -6.32
N ASN A 205 6.72 9.89 -7.31
CA ASN A 205 7.89 9.02 -7.52
C ASN A 205 7.56 7.52 -7.62
N GLY A 206 6.37 7.18 -8.14
CA GLY A 206 5.91 5.78 -8.23
C GLY A 206 5.28 5.22 -6.95
N GLU A 207 5.23 5.99 -5.88
CA GLU A 207 4.61 5.63 -4.60
C GLU A 207 3.23 6.25 -4.49
N MET A 208 2.28 5.50 -3.93
CA MET A 208 0.96 6.03 -3.58
C MET A 208 1.02 6.60 -2.17
N LEU A 209 0.62 7.87 -2.04
CA LEU A 209 0.51 8.54 -0.76
C LEU A 209 -0.97 8.68 -0.40
N MET A 210 -1.34 8.25 0.80
CA MET A 210 -2.65 8.53 1.38
C MET A 210 -2.48 9.60 2.45
N CYS A 211 -3.33 10.62 2.38
CA CYS A 211 -3.19 11.83 3.16
C CYS A 211 -4.51 12.25 3.79
N THR A 212 -4.41 12.84 4.97
CA THR A 212 -5.53 13.43 5.70
C THR A 212 -5.52 14.94 5.54
N GLN A 213 -6.70 15.56 5.44
CA GLN A 213 -6.82 17.02 5.43
C GLN A 213 -6.58 17.56 6.84
N LEU A 214 -5.69 18.55 6.97
CA LEU A 214 -5.43 19.19 8.25
C LEU A 214 -6.56 20.18 8.61
N PRO A 215 -7.12 20.12 9.86
CA PRO A 215 -8.13 21.07 10.29
C PRO A 215 -7.59 22.51 10.31
N GLY A 216 -8.34 23.45 9.73
CA GLY A 216 -8.05 24.89 9.85
C GLY A 216 -6.91 25.43 8.98
N ALA A 217 -6.23 24.59 8.19
CA ALA A 217 -5.18 25.01 7.27
C ALA A 217 -5.65 24.81 5.81
N VAL A 218 -6.08 25.89 5.18
CA VAL A 218 -6.44 25.88 3.75
C VAL A 218 -5.17 26.11 2.93
N PRO A 219 -4.74 25.17 2.06
CA PRO A 219 -5.08 23.74 1.96
C PRO A 219 -3.79 22.91 2.11
N SER A 220 -3.57 22.37 3.31
CA SER A 220 -2.44 21.48 3.59
C SER A 220 -2.92 20.07 3.93
N PHE A 221 -2.35 19.07 3.25
CA PHE A 221 -2.52 17.67 3.61
C PHE A 221 -1.37 17.18 4.46
N GLU A 222 -1.63 16.15 5.25
CA GLU A 222 -0.62 15.36 5.95
C GLU A 222 -0.68 13.94 5.40
N CYS A 223 0.42 13.47 4.82
CA CYS A 223 0.54 12.14 4.25
C CYS A 223 1.38 11.29 5.20
N ASP A 224 0.77 10.29 5.80
CA ASP A 224 1.37 9.39 6.78
C ASP A 224 1.45 7.94 6.30
N TRP A 225 0.73 7.59 5.23
CA TRP A 225 0.87 6.28 4.58
C TRP A 225 1.50 6.41 3.19
N THR A 226 2.54 5.62 2.97
CA THR A 226 3.27 5.52 1.69
C THR A 226 3.25 4.06 1.25
N TYR A 227 2.75 3.79 0.05
CA TYR A 227 2.74 2.45 -0.50
C TYR A 227 3.58 2.37 -1.77
N HIS A 228 4.22 1.22 -1.95
CA HIS A 228 5.04 0.89 -3.12
C HIS A 228 4.32 -0.15 -3.98
N ARG A 229 4.53 -0.10 -5.29
CA ARG A 229 3.94 -1.06 -6.25
C ARG A 229 4.85 -2.27 -6.45
#